data_AF-A0A117L337-F1
#
_entry.id   AF-A0A117L337-F1
#
_cell.length_a   1.000
_cell.length_b   1.000
_cell.length_c   1.000
_cell.angle_alpha   90.00
_cell.angle_beta   90.00
_cell.angle_gamma   90.00
#
_symmetry.space_group_name_H-M   'P 1'
#
loop_
_entity.id
_entity.type
_entity.pdbx_description
1 polymer ?
#
loop_
_entity_poly.entity_id
_entity_poly.type
_entity_poly.pdbx_seq_one_letter_code
_entity_poly.pdbx_strand_id
1 'polypeptide(L)'
;KFALRMFADVNVEKSFEVCRMDSKVDDLYEKVREELLLYMMESPKYVKRALLLLEIAGNIEIIADYATNIVEVSVYMVQGEAYKCYHDELLLFKKSGGVLFESSD
;
A
#
# COMPACT_ATOMS: atom_id res chain seq x y z
N LYS A 1 -13.39 4.15 2.91
CA LYS A 1 -14.42 5.00 2.25
C LYS A 1 -13.89 5.73 1.02
N PHE A 2 -12.62 6.14 0.97
CA PHE A 2 -12.04 6.83 -0.20
C PHE A 2 -11.99 5.97 -1.47
N ALA A 3 -11.39 4.77 -1.43
CA ALA A 3 -11.31 3.87 -2.59
C ALA A 3 -12.67 3.55 -3.25
N LEU A 4 -13.70 3.23 -2.45
CA LEU A 4 -15.03 2.95 -2.99
C LEU A 4 -15.71 4.19 -3.59
N ARG A 5 -15.51 5.39 -3.00
CA ARG A 5 -16.00 6.64 -3.59
C ARG A 5 -15.26 6.97 -4.89
N MET A 6 -13.96 6.68 -4.92
CA MET A 6 -13.18 6.81 -6.14
C MET A 6 -13.67 5.89 -7.25
N PHE A 7 -14.02 4.64 -6.93
CA PHE A 7 -14.61 3.75 -7.92
C PHE A 7 -15.96 4.29 -8.45
N ALA A 8 -16.78 4.91 -7.59
CA ALA A 8 -18.08 5.45 -7.99
C ALA A 8 -18.00 6.77 -8.79
N ASP A 9 -17.13 7.70 -8.42
CA ASP A 9 -17.08 9.06 -8.98
C ASP A 9 -15.87 9.31 -9.89
N VAL A 10 -14.99 8.31 -10.07
CA VAL A 10 -13.67 8.32 -10.73
C VAL A 10 -12.95 9.67 -10.75
N ASN A 11 -12.06 9.87 -9.78
CA ASN A 11 -11.29 11.11 -9.62
C ASN A 11 -9.80 10.82 -9.48
N VAL A 12 -9.03 11.06 -10.54
CA VAL A 12 -7.57 10.76 -10.60
C VAL A 12 -6.75 11.55 -9.57
N GLU A 13 -7.17 12.74 -9.15
CA GLU A 13 -6.43 13.48 -8.12
C GLU A 13 -6.50 12.77 -6.77
N LYS A 14 -7.65 12.17 -6.45
CA LYS A 14 -7.83 11.42 -5.20
C LYS A 14 -7.09 10.08 -5.20
N SER A 15 -6.67 9.55 -6.35
CA SER A 15 -5.93 8.28 -6.39
C SER A 15 -4.54 8.41 -5.80
N PHE A 16 -3.89 9.56 -5.99
CA PHE A 16 -2.59 9.85 -5.39
C PHE A 16 -2.65 9.79 -3.86
N GLU A 17 -3.75 10.26 -3.26
CA GLU A 17 -3.92 10.20 -1.81
C GLU A 17 -4.05 8.76 -1.31
N VAL A 18 -4.63 7.85 -2.09
CA VAL A 18 -4.69 6.43 -1.71
C VAL A 18 -3.30 5.79 -1.78
N CYS A 19 -2.51 6.06 -2.83
CA CYS A 19 -1.12 5.58 -2.89
C CYS A 19 -0.29 6.08 -1.70
N ARG A 20 -0.44 7.35 -1.32
CA ARG A 20 0.26 7.91 -0.14
C ARG A 20 -0.16 7.28 1.17
N MET A 21 -1.44 6.95 1.29
CA MET A 21 -1.95 6.26 2.48
C MET A 21 -1.37 4.84 2.58
N ASP A 22 -1.22 4.16 1.45
CA ASP A 22 -0.68 2.81 1.36
C ASP A 22 0.79 2.75 1.78
N SER A 23 1.65 3.60 1.19
CA SER A 23 3.06 3.71 1.60
C SER A 23 3.22 4.11 3.08
N LYS A 24 2.31 4.93 3.62
CA LYS A 24 2.29 5.20 5.07
C LYS A 24 1.93 3.95 5.89
N VAL A 25 1.06 3.08 5.40
CA VAL A 25 0.72 1.80 6.05
C VAL A 25 1.92 0.87 6.02
N ASP A 26 2.64 0.78 4.90
CA ASP A 26 3.87 -0.01 4.76
C ASP A 26 4.93 0.44 5.78
N ASP A 27 5.18 1.75 5.84
CA ASP A 27 6.11 2.35 6.79
C ASP A 27 5.75 2.03 8.25
N LEU A 28 4.46 2.06 8.57
CA LEU A 28 3.97 1.76 9.91
C LEU A 28 4.08 0.27 10.21
N TYR A 29 3.79 -0.59 9.24
CA TYR A 29 3.97 -2.03 9.36
C TYR A 29 5.42 -2.37 9.71
N GLU A 30 6.40 -1.76 9.01
CA GLU A 30 7.81 -2.03 9.29
C GLU A 30 8.27 -1.53 10.65
N LYS A 31 7.83 -0.33 11.05
CA LYS A 31 8.12 0.19 12.40
C LYS A 31 7.56 -0.72 13.49
N VAL A 32 6.30 -1.14 13.34
CA VAL A 32 5.63 -2.04 14.29
C VAL A 32 6.32 -3.40 14.31
N ARG A 33 6.70 -3.94 13.15
CA ARG A 33 7.43 -5.22 13.06
C ARG A 33 8.75 -5.15 13.81
N GLU A 34 9.55 -4.11 13.58
CA GLU A 34 10.83 -3.91 14.27
C GLU A 34 10.66 -3.79 15.78
N GLU A 35 9.68 -3.00 16.24
CA GLU A 35 9.38 -2.85 17.67
C GLU A 35 8.93 -4.17 18.31
N LEU A 36 8.06 -4.92 17.63
CA LEU A 36 7.59 -6.21 18.11
C LEU A 36 8.70 -7.25 18.16
N LEU A 37 9.63 -7.24 17.20
CA LEU A 37 10.81 -8.11 17.24
C LEU A 37 11.69 -7.82 18.46
N LEU A 38 11.96 -6.54 18.75
CA LEU A 38 12.68 -6.14 19.96
C LEU A 38 11.94 -6.60 21.23
N TYR A 39 10.61 -6.48 21.25
CA TYR A 39 9.78 -6.92 22.38
C TYR A 39 9.81 -8.45 22.57
N MET A 40 9.90 -9.23 21.49
CA MET A 40 10.10 -10.69 21.57
C MET A 40 11.49 -11.04 22.10
N MET A 41 12.53 -10.29 21.72
CA MET A 41 13.90 -10.47 22.19
C MET A 41 14.08 -10.15 23.67
N GLU A 42 13.31 -9.20 24.22
CA GLU A 42 13.34 -8.84 25.64
C GLU A 42 12.87 -10.01 26.53
N SER A 43 11.83 -10.74 26.12
CA SER A 43 11.37 -11.91 26.87
C SER A 43 10.51 -12.88 26.04
N PRO A 44 10.78 -14.21 26.11
CA PRO A 44 9.97 -15.22 25.42
C PRO A 44 8.48 -15.20 25.78
N LYS A 45 8.11 -14.68 26.96
CA LYS A 45 6.70 -14.57 27.39
C LYS A 45 5.87 -13.62 26.50
N TYR A 46 6.51 -12.73 25.76
CA TYR A 46 5.85 -11.75 24.89
C TYR A 46 5.61 -12.28 23.47
N VAL A 47 6.32 -13.34 23.04
CA VAL A 47 6.30 -13.88 21.67
C VAL A 47 4.88 -14.10 21.16
N LYS A 48 4.02 -14.76 21.93
CA LYS A 48 2.64 -15.06 21.50
C LYS A 48 1.82 -13.79 21.23
N ARG A 49 1.96 -12.77 22.09
CA ARG A 49 1.20 -11.51 21.94
C ARG A 49 1.75 -10.69 20.77
N ALA A 50 3.07 -10.62 20.65
CA ALA A 50 3.72 -9.92 19.56
C ALA A 50 3.40 -10.56 18.20
N LEU A 51 3.29 -11.89 18.11
CA LEU A 51 2.90 -12.57 16.87
C LEU A 51 1.47 -12.21 16.44
N LEU A 52 0.51 -12.20 17.37
CA LEU A 52 -0.87 -11.78 17.08
C LEU A 52 -0.95 -10.33 16.60
N LEU A 53 -0.15 -9.44 17.19
CA LEU A 53 -0.08 -8.05 16.75
C LEU A 53 0.54 -7.92 15.36
N LEU A 54 1.55 -8.73 15.05
CA LEU A 54 2.15 -8.78 13.71
C LEU A 54 1.15 -9.28 12.66
N GLU A 55 0.36 -10.30 12.98
CA GLU A 55 -0.73 -10.79 12.11
C GLU A 55 -1.79 -9.70 11.87
N ILE A 56 -2.19 -8.96 12.91
CA ILE A 56 -3.12 -7.84 12.77
C ILE A 56 -2.53 -6.74 11.88
N ALA A 57 -1.26 -6.38 12.08
CA ALA A 57 -0.58 -5.38 11.28
C ALA A 57 -0.49 -5.81 9.80
N GLY A 58 -0.16 -7.07 9.52
CA GLY A 58 -0.15 -7.61 8.16
C GLY A 58 -1.54 -7.61 7.51
N ASN A 59 -2.60 -7.95 8.26
CA ASN A 59 -3.96 -7.85 7.73
C ASN A 59 -4.37 -6.40 7.36
N ILE A 60 -3.82 -5.40 8.06
CA ILE A 60 -4.06 -3.99 7.72
C ILE A 60 -3.35 -3.63 6.40
N GLU A 61 -2.12 -4.10 6.20
CA GLU A 61 -1.38 -3.92 4.93
C GLU A 61 -2.13 -4.57 3.75
N ILE A 62 -2.62 -5.80 3.90
CA ILE A 62 -3.43 -6.47 2.87
C ILE A 62 -4.68 -5.64 2.50
N ILE A 63 -5.35 -5.03 3.49
CA ILE A 63 -6.51 -4.17 3.25
C ILE A 63 -6.12 -2.89 2.51
N ALA A 64 -4.97 -2.31 2.82
CA ALA A 64 -4.45 -1.13 2.15
C ALA A 64 -4.11 -1.45 0.68
N ASP A 65 -3.44 -2.56 0.43
CA ASP A 65 -3.08 -3.01 -0.91
C ASP A 65 -4.33 -3.33 -1.77
N TYR A 66 -5.38 -3.89 -1.17
CA TYR A 66 -6.68 -4.03 -1.86
C TYR A 66 -7.31 -2.68 -2.20
N ALA A 67 -7.18 -1.66 -1.34
CA ALA A 67 -7.69 -0.32 -1.62
C ALA A 67 -6.92 0.32 -2.79
N THR A 68 -5.60 0.13 -2.84
CA THR A 68 -4.73 0.53 -3.95
C THR A 68 -5.16 -0.13 -5.25
N ASN A 69 -5.33 -1.46 -5.26
CA ASN A 69 -5.77 -2.21 -6.44
C ASN A 69 -7.13 -1.71 -6.99
N ILE A 70 -8.10 -1.40 -6.12
CA ILE A 70 -9.39 -0.83 -6.55
C ILE A 70 -9.20 0.51 -7.26
N VAL A 71 -8.31 1.35 -6.73
CA VAL A 71 -8.03 2.67 -7.28
C VAL A 71 -7.31 2.59 -8.63
N GLU A 72 -6.31 1.73 -8.76
CA GLU A 72 -5.59 1.49 -10.02
C GLU A 72 -6.55 1.06 -11.15
N VAL A 73 -7.47 0.13 -10.84
CA VAL A 73 -8.51 -0.32 -11.78
C VAL A 73 -9.48 0.82 -12.12
N SER A 74 -9.87 1.63 -11.14
CA SER A 74 -10.76 2.79 -11.37
C SER A 74 -10.14 3.80 -12.33
N VAL A 75 -8.84 4.10 -12.17
CA VAL A 75 -8.11 5.02 -13.06
C VAL A 75 -7.99 4.43 -14.46
N TYR A 76 -7.67 3.14 -14.58
CA TYR A 76 -7.61 2.44 -15.87
C TYR A 76 -8.93 2.54 -16.64
N MET A 77 -10.08 2.41 -15.96
CA MET A 77 -11.40 2.51 -16.60
C MET A 77 -11.66 3.87 -17.25
N VAL A 78 -11.03 4.94 -16.79
CA VAL A 78 -11.23 6.31 -17.33
C VAL A 78 -10.13 6.73 -18.28
N GLN A 79 -8.88 6.42 -17.99
CA GLN A 79 -7.74 6.84 -18.82
C GLN A 79 -7.43 5.85 -19.96
N GLY A 80 -7.87 4.59 -19.84
CA GLY A 80 -7.52 3.53 -20.78
C GLY A 80 -6.08 3.02 -20.69
N GLU A 81 -5.30 3.59 -19.77
CA GLU A 81 -3.90 3.24 -19.51
C GLU A 81 -3.76 2.66 -18.10
N ALA A 82 -2.91 1.63 -17.97
CA ALA A 82 -2.69 0.99 -16.68
C ALA A 82 -1.77 1.86 -15.82
N TYR A 83 -2.11 2.01 -14.54
CA TYR A 83 -1.29 2.71 -13.55
C TYR A 83 -1.00 1.78 -12.36
N LYS A 84 0.10 2.03 -11.67
CA LYS A 84 0.53 1.32 -10.46
C LYS A 84 0.96 2.32 -9.39
N CYS A 85 0.52 2.14 -8.15
CA CYS A 85 1.09 2.87 -7.04
C CYS A 85 2.49 2.33 -6.72
N TYR A 86 3.47 3.23 -6.55
CA TYR A 86 4.85 2.91 -6.20
C TYR A 86 5.44 4.07 -5.39
N HIS A 87 5.90 3.81 -4.16
CA HIS A 87 6.47 4.82 -3.24
C HIS A 87 5.71 6.16 -3.27
N ASP A 88 4.46 6.17 -2.81
CA ASP A 88 3.57 7.35 -2.79
C ASP A 88 3.08 7.90 -4.15
N GLU A 89 3.57 7.37 -5.27
CA GLU A 89 3.28 7.90 -6.61
C GLU A 89 2.43 6.94 -7.45
N LEU A 90 1.53 7.49 -8.26
CA LEU A 90 0.77 6.73 -9.25
C LEU A 90 1.45 6.83 -10.60
N LEU A 91 2.09 5.74 -11.05
CA LEU A 91 2.93 5.71 -12.24
C LEU A 91 2.28 4.89 -13.36
N LEU A 92 2.53 5.29 -14.61
CA LEU A 92 2.05 4.57 -15.78
C LEU A 92 2.74 3.19 -15.89
N PHE A 93 1.95 2.13 -15.98
CA PHE A 93 2.43 0.77 -16.13
C PHE A 93 2.60 0.42 -17.62
N LYS A 94 3.86 0.42 -18.13
CA LYS A 94 4.17 -0.04 -19.49
C LYS A 94 4.56 -1.52 -19.48
N LYS A 95 3.88 -2.33 -20.31
CA LYS A 95 4.04 -3.80 -20.41
C LYS A 95 5.39 -4.26 -21.01
N SER A 96 6.15 -3.36 -21.65
CA SER A 96 7.46 -3.69 -22.23
C SER A 96 8.59 -3.44 -21.23
N GLY A 97 8.96 -4.49 -20.50
CA GLY A 97 10.07 -4.49 -19.53
C GLY A 97 9.57 -4.11 -18.14
N GLY A 98 9.57 -5.06 -17.20
CA GLY A 98 9.08 -4.84 -15.83
C GLY A 98 9.62 -3.55 -15.21
N VAL A 99 8.74 -2.86 -14.47
CA VAL A 99 8.95 -1.63 -13.67
C VAL A 99 10.29 -0.94 -13.97
N LEU A 100 10.33 -0.14 -15.05
CA LEU A 100 11.45 0.74 -15.32
C LEU A 100 11.17 2.09 -14.65
N PHE A 101 11.98 2.39 -13.65
CA PHE A 101 12.27 3.74 -13.20
C PHE A 101 12.81 4.51 -14.42
N GLU A 102 12.08 5.51 -14.90
CA GLU A 102 12.76 6.57 -15.65
C GLU A 102 13.49 7.40 -14.60
N SER A 103 14.81 7.24 -14.55
CA SER A 103 15.71 8.09 -13.77
C SER A 103 15.41 9.54 -14.09
N SER A 104 15.24 10.33 -13.03
CA SER A 104 15.21 11.78 -13.07
C SER A 104 16.38 12.32 -13.90
N ASP A 105 16.06 13.02 -14.98
CA ASP A 105 16.86 14.16 -15.44
C ASP A 105 16.34 15.44 -14.76
#